data_AF-A0A9E4J8E9-F1
#
_entry.id   AF-A0A9E4J8E9-F1
#
_cell.length_a   1.000
_cell.length_b   1.000
_cell.length_c   1.000
_cell.angle_alpha   90.00
_cell.angle_beta   90.00
_cell.angle_gamma   90.00
#
_symmetry.space_group_name_H-M   'P 1'
#
loop_
_entity.id
_entity.type
_entity.pdbx_description
1 polymer ?
#
loop_
_entity_poly.entity_id
_entity_poly.type
_entity_poly.pdbx_seq_one_letter_code
_entity_poly.pdbx_strand_id
1 'polypeptide(L)'
;MRFAGFVAGLVFTALSWAAAARGEALPQEANSLATRFYTLAPVEVRRAPSLRAPVVARLFANETVWVIDPNLRDGVGPPMAEVKVGQARGFVPRDVLSDVVVEVYKAERRAVLLKGTTVVESFPIALGADAPSGDKAQRGDRATPEGRFFISLREEAPSPERYGARSMLLSYPAASHARKGVGAGLIDVPSYKRILTQLRAGHTPQQTTRLGGSIRIHGGGSRPDWTLGCIALSDEHVKRLFALTAQGTRVDVFSSRQAAEEARTHLAARIEAGAREQLTRPALYTERAMSYARLAYPGGDIPPDHAVCSDIVVRAMRAAGLDLQALVYEDRLLRAAAYPRTRAPDWSIDHRRVKNLVTFFDRFAEPVPLEETPFAPGEIVFFETGIANGSPYDHVGIVSGARASPSVINIWAPGAHTASMPLLGQSYPVVTARYRLSARLRGW
;
A
#
# COMPACT_ATOMS: atom_id res chain seq x y z
N MET A 1 43.52 -34.78 11.01
CA MET A 1 43.25 -33.34 10.78
C MET A 1 42.06 -33.23 9.85
N ARG A 2 40.97 -32.62 10.31
CA ARG A 2 39.62 -32.68 9.71
C ARG A 2 39.43 -31.57 8.67
N PHE A 3 38.93 -31.96 7.50
CA PHE A 3 38.25 -31.07 6.54
C PHE A 3 36.76 -31.05 6.89
N ALA A 4 36.17 -29.89 7.13
CA ALA A 4 34.72 -29.69 7.25
C ALA A 4 34.35 -28.43 6.48
N GLY A 5 33.80 -28.63 5.28
CA GLY A 5 33.29 -27.59 4.40
C GLY A 5 31.84 -27.23 4.73
N PHE A 6 31.59 -25.93 4.71
CA PHE A 6 30.33 -25.22 4.89
C PHE A 6 29.14 -25.82 4.13
N VAL A 7 28.15 -26.34 4.86
CA VAL A 7 26.75 -26.47 4.40
C VAL A 7 25.85 -25.96 5.52
N ALA A 8 25.64 -24.64 5.55
CA ALA A 8 24.71 -23.98 6.46
C ALA A 8 23.93 -22.91 5.68
N GLY A 9 22.97 -23.37 4.87
CA GLY A 9 22.14 -22.47 4.06
C GLY A 9 20.78 -23.01 3.64
N LEU A 10 20.39 -24.23 4.06
CA LEU A 10 19.19 -24.91 3.54
C LEU A 10 18.33 -25.60 4.61
N VAL A 11 18.55 -25.33 5.91
CA VAL A 11 17.83 -26.01 7.00
C VAL A 11 16.77 -25.12 7.68
N PHE A 12 16.71 -23.81 7.39
CA PHE A 12 15.72 -22.91 8.02
C PHE A 12 14.33 -22.93 7.37
N THR A 13 14.12 -23.62 6.26
CA THR A 13 12.83 -23.66 5.54
C THR A 13 11.91 -24.83 5.95
N ALA A 14 12.43 -25.86 6.62
CA ALA A 14 11.64 -27.03 7.01
C ALA A 14 11.02 -26.94 8.42
N LEU A 15 11.63 -26.18 9.34
CA LEU A 15 11.20 -26.08 10.75
C LEU A 15 10.00 -25.14 10.96
N SER A 16 9.69 -24.26 10.00
CA SER A 16 8.55 -23.34 10.08
C SER A 16 7.20 -23.99 9.75
N TRP A 17 7.20 -25.20 9.18
CA TRP A 17 5.98 -25.85 8.68
C TRP A 17 5.18 -26.56 9.78
N ALA A 18 5.86 -27.07 10.79
CA ALA A 18 5.21 -27.74 11.90
C ALA A 18 4.53 -26.75 12.88
N ALA A 19 4.96 -25.49 12.92
CA ALA A 19 4.42 -24.43 13.77
C ALA A 19 3.06 -23.88 13.26
N ALA A 20 2.90 -23.73 11.94
CA ALA A 20 1.66 -23.23 11.34
C ALA A 20 0.50 -24.25 11.38
N ALA A 21 0.81 -25.56 11.43
CA ALA A 21 -0.18 -26.60 11.70
C ALA A 21 -0.55 -26.69 13.20
N ARG A 22 0.20 -26.03 14.09
CA ARG A 22 0.03 -26.02 15.55
C ARG A 22 -0.41 -24.67 16.15
N GLY A 23 -0.65 -23.65 15.32
CA GLY A 23 -1.18 -22.36 15.79
C GLY A 23 -0.15 -21.43 16.46
N GLU A 24 1.14 -21.57 16.17
CA GLU A 24 2.18 -20.69 16.74
C GLU A 24 2.37 -19.39 15.92
N ALA A 25 2.69 -18.29 16.64
CA ALA A 25 2.73 -16.92 16.11
C ALA A 25 3.86 -16.65 15.12
N LEU A 26 3.62 -15.78 14.13
CA LEU A 26 4.65 -15.28 13.20
C LEU A 26 5.69 -14.41 13.93
N PRO A 27 6.95 -14.34 13.44
CA PRO A 27 8.01 -13.57 14.07
C PRO A 27 7.61 -12.10 14.28
N GLN A 28 7.69 -11.61 15.50
CA GLN A 28 7.49 -10.21 15.83
C GLN A 28 8.64 -9.37 15.26
N GLU A 29 8.33 -8.39 14.40
CA GLU A 29 9.23 -7.25 14.20
C GLU A 29 9.38 -6.54 15.55
N ALA A 30 10.61 -6.54 16.07
CA ALA A 30 10.95 -5.91 17.32
C ALA A 30 10.80 -4.38 17.23
N ASN A 31 10.19 -3.79 18.27
CA ASN A 31 10.07 -2.35 18.54
C ASN A 31 9.18 -1.50 17.60
N SER A 32 7.87 -1.62 17.77
CA SER A 32 7.07 -0.42 18.08
C SER A 32 5.81 -0.82 18.87
N LEU A 33 5.47 -0.06 19.92
CA LEU A 33 4.21 -0.21 20.68
C LEU A 33 2.96 0.03 19.80
N ALA A 34 3.12 0.40 18.53
CA ALA A 34 2.02 0.72 17.64
C ALA A 34 1.56 -0.52 16.86
N THR A 35 0.35 -0.98 17.15
CA THR A 35 -0.28 -2.06 16.39
C THR A 35 -0.93 -1.47 15.14
N ARG A 36 -0.79 -2.16 13.99
CA ARG A 36 -1.38 -1.71 12.73
C ARG A 36 -2.87 -2.03 12.69
N PHE A 37 -3.71 -0.99 12.69
CA PHE A 37 -5.15 -1.09 12.49
C PHE A 37 -5.54 -0.47 11.14
N TYR A 38 -6.80 -0.64 10.77
CA TYR A 38 -7.44 0.08 9.67
C TYR A 38 -8.84 0.49 10.05
N THR A 39 -9.28 1.57 9.41
CA THR A 39 -10.62 2.10 9.57
C THR A 39 -11.63 1.25 8.79
N LEU A 40 -12.73 0.86 9.43
CA LEU A 40 -13.85 0.18 8.76
C LEU A 40 -14.70 1.15 7.92
N ALA A 41 -14.70 2.43 8.29
CA ALA A 41 -15.41 3.51 7.62
C ALA A 41 -14.62 4.83 7.72
N PRO A 42 -14.94 5.87 6.93
CA PRO A 42 -14.32 7.18 7.10
C PRO A 42 -14.55 7.71 8.51
N VAL A 43 -13.53 8.34 9.11
CA VAL A 43 -13.60 8.82 10.50
C VAL A 43 -12.85 10.14 10.68
N GLU A 44 -13.43 11.01 11.50
CA GLU A 44 -12.80 12.24 11.96
C GLU A 44 -11.91 11.94 13.17
N VAL A 45 -10.63 12.35 13.08
CA VAL A 45 -9.69 12.28 14.19
C VAL A 45 -9.90 13.50 15.07
N ARG A 46 -10.13 13.27 16.36
CA ARG A 46 -10.48 14.28 17.37
C ARG A 46 -9.25 14.68 18.17
N ARG A 47 -9.16 15.95 18.58
CA ARG A 47 -8.06 16.45 19.42
C ARG A 47 -8.03 15.83 20.82
N ALA A 48 -9.18 15.41 21.33
CA ALA A 48 -9.39 14.83 22.66
C ALA A 48 -10.33 13.62 22.55
N PRO A 49 -10.43 12.73 23.57
CA PRO A 49 -11.27 11.53 23.52
C PRO A 49 -12.76 11.85 23.65
N SER A 50 -13.29 12.64 22.73
CA SER A 50 -14.69 13.07 22.65
C SER A 50 -15.10 13.35 21.21
N LEU A 51 -16.29 12.89 20.82
CA LEU A 51 -16.87 13.18 19.51
C LEU A 51 -17.15 14.68 19.28
N ARG A 52 -17.22 15.47 20.35
CA ARG A 52 -17.42 16.93 20.26
C ARG A 52 -16.11 17.71 20.14
N ALA A 53 -14.97 17.06 20.33
CA ALA A 53 -13.68 17.74 20.25
C ALA A 53 -13.38 18.19 18.80
N PRO A 54 -12.56 19.23 18.62
CA PRO A 54 -12.17 19.70 17.29
C PRO A 54 -11.56 18.59 16.44
N VAL A 55 -11.90 18.59 15.15
CA VAL A 55 -11.32 17.69 14.15
C VAL A 55 -9.90 18.16 13.85
N VAL A 56 -8.93 17.25 13.97
CA VAL A 56 -7.51 17.50 13.64
C VAL A 56 -7.07 16.81 12.37
N ALA A 57 -7.75 15.74 11.97
CA ALA A 57 -7.52 15.04 10.70
C ALA A 57 -8.77 14.25 10.27
N ARG A 58 -8.76 13.77 9.03
CA ARG A 58 -9.80 12.88 8.47
C ARG A 58 -9.14 11.66 7.85
N LEU A 59 -9.55 10.48 8.30
CA LEU A 59 -9.17 9.20 7.72
C LEU A 59 -10.28 8.71 6.79
N PHE A 60 -9.88 8.11 5.67
CA PHE A 60 -10.79 7.44 4.74
C PHE A 60 -11.10 6.02 5.20
N ALA A 61 -12.04 5.34 4.53
CA ALA A 61 -12.27 3.92 4.75
C ALA A 61 -11.04 3.08 4.36
N ASN A 62 -10.81 2.00 5.11
CA ASN A 62 -9.71 1.07 4.92
C ASN A 62 -8.31 1.73 4.94
N GLU A 63 -8.19 2.89 5.59
CA GLU A 63 -6.93 3.61 5.75
C GLU A 63 -6.16 3.01 6.93
N THR A 64 -4.86 2.75 6.73
CA THR A 64 -4.00 2.22 7.80
C THR A 64 -3.75 3.29 8.86
N VAL A 65 -3.97 2.92 10.12
CA VAL A 65 -3.76 3.79 11.29
C VAL A 65 -2.92 3.07 12.34
N TRP A 66 -2.04 3.83 12.99
CA TRP A 66 -1.24 3.35 14.12
C TRP A 66 -1.99 3.67 15.40
N VAL A 67 -2.38 2.64 16.13
CA VAL A 67 -2.98 2.80 17.46
C VAL A 67 -1.85 2.85 18.47
N ILE A 68 -1.81 3.93 19.26
CA ILE A 68 -0.83 4.14 20.33
C ILE A 68 -1.29 3.45 21.62
N ASP A 69 -2.59 3.20 21.77
CA ASP A 69 -3.17 2.54 22.94
C ASP A 69 -2.80 1.04 23.00
N PRO A 70 -1.99 0.61 23.99
CA PRO A 70 -1.56 -0.78 24.13
C PRO A 70 -2.72 -1.73 24.52
N ASN A 71 -3.81 -1.22 25.08
CA ASN A 71 -4.90 -2.06 25.62
C ASN A 71 -5.91 -2.51 24.56
N LEU A 72 -5.86 -1.94 23.35
CA LEU A 72 -6.87 -2.21 22.31
C LEU A 72 -6.93 -3.68 21.84
N ARG A 73 -5.84 -4.44 21.99
CA ARG A 73 -5.71 -5.82 21.48
C ARG A 73 -6.71 -6.79 22.14
N ASP A 74 -7.06 -6.53 23.39
CA ASP A 74 -7.87 -7.43 24.22
C ASP A 74 -9.34 -7.02 24.29
N GLY A 75 -9.77 -6.01 23.54
CA GLY A 75 -11.14 -5.48 23.59
C GLY A 75 -11.46 -4.70 24.87
N VAL A 76 -10.47 -4.53 25.75
CA VAL A 76 -10.52 -3.73 26.98
C VAL A 76 -9.95 -2.34 26.70
N GLY A 77 -10.61 -1.28 27.14
CA GLY A 77 -10.11 0.08 26.93
C GLY A 77 -11.20 1.12 26.68
N PRO A 78 -10.81 2.40 26.60
CA PRO A 78 -11.76 3.50 26.41
C PRO A 78 -12.49 3.39 25.05
N PRO A 79 -13.69 4.00 24.93
CA PRO A 79 -14.45 4.01 23.67
C PRO A 79 -13.74 4.75 22.53
N MET A 80 -12.75 5.59 22.86
CA MET A 80 -11.94 6.35 21.90
C MET A 80 -10.48 5.89 21.99
N ALA A 81 -9.93 5.40 20.89
CA ALA A 81 -8.54 4.98 20.76
C ALA A 81 -7.62 6.16 20.42
N GLU A 82 -6.47 6.27 21.07
CA GLU A 82 -5.42 7.22 20.65
C GLU A 82 -4.69 6.68 19.41
N VAL A 83 -4.58 7.52 18.39
CA VAL A 83 -4.00 7.19 17.09
C VAL A 83 -2.98 8.21 16.62
N LYS A 84 -2.02 7.76 15.79
CA LYS A 84 -1.10 8.61 15.05
C LYS A 84 -1.50 8.67 13.57
N VAL A 85 -1.72 9.88 13.05
CA VAL A 85 -2.03 10.17 11.64
C VAL A 85 -1.05 11.21 11.10
N GLY A 86 -0.10 10.76 10.28
CA GLY A 86 1.08 11.56 9.94
C GLY A 86 1.86 11.94 11.21
N GLN A 87 2.09 13.23 11.40
CA GLN A 87 2.71 13.78 12.62
C GLN A 87 1.69 14.10 13.73
N ALA A 88 0.39 14.09 13.45
CA ALA A 88 -0.64 14.42 14.43
C ALA A 88 -0.99 13.21 15.30
N ARG A 89 -1.22 13.46 16.59
CA ARG A 89 -1.92 12.54 17.50
C ARG A 89 -3.37 12.99 17.64
N GLY A 90 -4.25 12.03 17.88
CA GLY A 90 -5.64 12.32 18.20
C GLY A 90 -6.40 11.05 18.54
N PHE A 91 -7.72 11.16 18.58
CA PHE A 91 -8.60 10.10 19.05
C PHE A 91 -9.65 9.77 18.01
N VAL A 92 -9.94 8.48 17.84
CA VAL A 92 -11.03 7.97 17.00
C VAL A 92 -11.86 6.96 17.78
N PRO A 93 -13.16 6.79 17.47
CA PRO A 93 -13.95 5.71 18.05
C PRO A 93 -13.27 4.36 17.83
N ARG A 94 -13.24 3.53 18.87
CA ARG A 94 -12.57 2.24 18.83
C ARG A 94 -13.27 1.24 17.91
N ASP A 95 -14.59 1.30 17.83
CA ASP A 95 -15.45 0.44 17.03
C ASP A 95 -15.28 0.63 15.52
N VAL A 96 -14.73 1.77 15.08
CA VAL A 96 -14.37 1.99 13.67
C VAL A 96 -13.00 1.42 13.30
N LEU A 97 -12.25 0.88 14.27
CA LEU A 97 -10.93 0.28 14.05
C LEU A 97 -11.01 -1.23 13.99
N SER A 98 -10.22 -1.83 13.11
CA SER A 98 -10.08 -3.28 13.01
C SER A 98 -8.64 -3.67 12.71
N ASP A 99 -8.21 -4.77 13.32
CA ASP A 99 -6.98 -5.51 13.03
C ASP A 99 -7.30 -6.91 12.48
N VAL A 100 -8.57 -7.16 12.08
CA VAL A 100 -9.02 -8.38 11.40
C VAL A 100 -8.86 -8.28 9.89
N VAL A 101 -8.00 -9.10 9.26
CA VAL A 101 -7.77 -9.14 7.80
C VAL A 101 -8.17 -10.50 7.25
N VAL A 102 -8.78 -10.54 6.07
CA VAL A 102 -8.88 -11.77 5.28
C VAL A 102 -7.79 -11.75 4.21
N GLU A 103 -6.81 -12.65 4.29
CA GLU A 103 -5.84 -12.87 3.22
C GLU A 103 -6.27 -14.05 2.36
N VAL A 104 -6.30 -13.88 1.05
CA VAL A 104 -6.67 -14.90 0.08
C VAL A 104 -5.45 -15.25 -0.75
N TYR A 105 -5.08 -16.53 -0.79
CA TYR A 105 -3.97 -17.03 -1.58
C TYR A 105 -4.49 -17.95 -2.68
N LYS A 106 -4.40 -17.48 -3.93
CA LYS A 106 -5.05 -18.12 -5.08
C LYS A 106 -4.45 -19.48 -5.41
N ALA A 107 -3.13 -19.59 -5.45
CA ALA A 107 -2.44 -20.85 -5.73
C ALA A 107 -2.79 -21.95 -4.71
N GLU A 108 -2.87 -21.58 -3.44
CA GLU A 108 -3.13 -22.49 -2.33
C GLU A 108 -4.62 -22.78 -2.12
N ARG A 109 -5.52 -22.01 -2.75
CA ARG A 109 -6.97 -22.10 -2.55
C ARG A 109 -7.32 -22.01 -1.07
N ARG A 110 -6.77 -20.98 -0.42
CA ARG A 110 -7.03 -20.67 0.98
C ARG A 110 -7.43 -19.22 1.19
N ALA A 111 -8.47 -19.02 2.00
CA ALA A 111 -8.72 -17.75 2.67
C ALA A 111 -8.32 -17.89 4.14
N VAL A 112 -7.46 -17.00 4.63
CA VAL A 112 -6.92 -17.01 5.98
C VAL A 112 -7.40 -15.75 6.71
N LEU A 113 -8.08 -15.95 7.82
CA LEU A 113 -8.49 -14.87 8.71
C LEU A 113 -7.36 -14.60 9.70
N LEU A 114 -6.89 -13.36 9.73
CA LEU A 114 -5.86 -12.87 10.64
C LEU A 114 -6.49 -11.91 11.64
N LYS A 115 -6.00 -11.91 12.88
CA LYS A 115 -6.18 -10.82 13.85
C LYS A 115 -4.79 -10.34 14.27
N GLY A 116 -4.44 -9.11 13.88
CA GLY A 116 -3.07 -8.63 13.94
C GLY A 116 -2.15 -9.49 13.05
N THR A 117 -1.16 -10.14 13.67
CA THR A 117 -0.25 -11.08 12.98
C THR A 117 -0.60 -12.55 13.23
N THR A 118 -1.66 -12.82 14.00
CA THR A 118 -2.06 -14.18 14.38
C THR A 118 -3.09 -14.73 13.41
N VAL A 119 -2.86 -15.96 12.93
CA VAL A 119 -3.86 -16.72 12.18
C VAL A 119 -4.98 -17.15 13.12
N VAL A 120 -6.20 -16.68 12.86
CA VAL A 120 -7.41 -17.07 13.59
C VAL A 120 -7.99 -18.35 12.99
N GLU A 121 -8.14 -18.39 11.67
CA GLU A 121 -8.77 -19.51 10.98
C GLU A 121 -8.35 -19.57 9.50
N SER A 122 -8.42 -20.75 8.87
CA SER A 122 -8.06 -20.95 7.47
C SER A 122 -9.09 -21.82 6.76
N PHE A 123 -9.65 -21.30 5.67
CA PHE A 123 -10.77 -21.89 4.95
C PHE A 123 -10.34 -22.35 3.55
N PRO A 124 -10.72 -23.56 3.11
CA PRO A 124 -10.64 -23.93 1.70
C PRO A 124 -11.60 -23.06 0.87
N ILE A 125 -11.14 -22.62 -0.30
CA ILE A 125 -11.93 -21.80 -1.22
C ILE A 125 -11.93 -22.38 -2.64
N ALA A 126 -12.98 -22.06 -3.39
CA ALA A 126 -13.04 -22.15 -4.84
C ALA A 126 -12.96 -20.73 -5.43
N LEU A 127 -12.38 -20.63 -6.62
CA LEU A 127 -12.11 -19.37 -7.30
C LEU A 127 -12.77 -19.33 -8.67
N GLY A 128 -12.50 -18.25 -9.40
CA GLY A 128 -12.82 -18.15 -10.82
C GLY A 128 -12.08 -19.22 -11.64
N ALA A 129 -12.69 -19.69 -12.73
CA ALA A 129 -12.17 -20.81 -13.52
C ALA A 129 -10.73 -20.62 -14.06
N ASP A 130 -10.30 -19.37 -14.27
CA ASP A 130 -8.95 -19.03 -14.73
C ASP A 130 -7.94 -18.84 -13.58
N ALA A 131 -8.33 -19.13 -12.32
CA ALA A 131 -7.41 -19.23 -11.20
C ALA A 131 -6.60 -20.55 -11.30
N PRO A 132 -5.27 -20.53 -11.05
CA PRO A 132 -4.58 -19.55 -10.21
C PRO A 132 -3.87 -18.41 -10.96
N SER A 133 -3.76 -18.45 -12.28
CA SER A 133 -2.95 -17.51 -13.06
C SER A 133 -3.76 -16.31 -13.56
N GLY A 134 -3.46 -15.12 -13.03
CA GLY A 134 -3.90 -13.86 -13.63
C GLY A 134 -4.79 -13.01 -12.75
N ASP A 135 -4.43 -11.74 -12.63
CA ASP A 135 -5.28 -10.69 -12.06
C ASP A 135 -6.45 -10.39 -13.00
N LYS A 136 -7.58 -9.96 -12.43
CA LYS A 136 -8.76 -9.59 -13.20
C LYS A 136 -8.50 -8.32 -14.01
N ALA A 137 -8.55 -8.45 -15.34
CA ALA A 137 -8.30 -7.36 -16.27
C ALA A 137 -9.60 -6.68 -16.73
N GLN A 138 -10.67 -7.46 -16.96
CA GLN A 138 -11.92 -6.92 -17.51
C GLN A 138 -13.14 -7.79 -17.21
N ARG A 139 -14.33 -7.31 -17.53
CA ARG A 139 -15.57 -8.08 -17.43
C ARG A 139 -15.49 -9.35 -18.28
N GLY A 140 -15.96 -10.47 -17.73
CA GLY A 140 -16.10 -11.74 -18.45
C GLY A 140 -14.85 -12.62 -18.50
N ASP A 141 -13.71 -12.13 -18.01
CA ASP A 141 -12.43 -12.88 -17.96
C ASP A 141 -12.37 -13.99 -16.89
N ARG A 142 -13.47 -14.21 -16.16
CA ARG A 142 -13.64 -15.21 -15.09
C ARG A 142 -12.55 -15.23 -14.01
N ALA A 143 -11.66 -14.23 -13.95
CA ALA A 143 -10.54 -14.19 -13.02
C ALA A 143 -10.96 -13.61 -11.66
N THR A 144 -10.41 -14.18 -10.58
CA THR A 144 -10.49 -13.57 -9.25
C THR A 144 -9.44 -12.46 -9.14
N PRO A 145 -9.84 -11.21 -8.82
CA PRO A 145 -8.95 -10.05 -8.83
C PRO A 145 -7.92 -10.13 -7.70
N GLU A 146 -6.73 -9.59 -7.96
CA GLU A 146 -5.64 -9.47 -6.99
C GLU A 146 -5.53 -8.04 -6.45
N GLY A 147 -5.05 -7.90 -5.22
CA GLY A 147 -4.85 -6.60 -4.58
C GLY A 147 -5.65 -6.43 -3.29
N ARG A 148 -5.77 -5.18 -2.84
CA ARG A 148 -6.45 -4.83 -1.59
C ARG A 148 -7.89 -4.39 -1.86
N PHE A 149 -8.80 -4.97 -1.09
CA PHE A 149 -10.23 -4.66 -1.07
C PHE A 149 -10.71 -4.54 0.37
N PHE A 150 -11.99 -4.18 0.51
CA PHE A 150 -12.75 -4.34 1.75
C PHE A 150 -14.12 -4.94 1.44
N ILE A 151 -14.77 -5.52 2.45
CA ILE A 151 -16.16 -5.96 2.36
C ILE A 151 -17.05 -4.72 2.28
N SER A 152 -17.60 -4.40 1.12
CA SER A 152 -18.39 -3.19 0.88
C SER A 152 -19.88 -3.37 1.15
N LEU A 153 -20.38 -4.61 1.08
CA LEU A 153 -21.77 -4.97 1.38
C LEU A 153 -21.81 -6.40 1.95
N ARG A 154 -22.76 -6.65 2.85
CA ARG A 154 -22.99 -7.96 3.47
C ARG A 154 -24.43 -8.38 3.30
N GLU A 155 -24.66 -9.65 3.02
CA GLU A 155 -25.98 -10.23 2.84
C GLU A 155 -26.08 -11.51 3.67
N GLU A 156 -26.99 -11.51 4.64
CA GLU A 156 -27.26 -12.68 5.48
C GLU A 156 -28.13 -13.73 4.81
N ALA A 157 -29.02 -13.31 3.92
CA ALA A 157 -29.90 -14.18 3.16
C ALA A 157 -29.83 -13.83 1.66
N PRO A 158 -28.68 -14.06 1.00
CA PRO A 158 -28.58 -13.86 -0.44
C PRO A 158 -29.36 -14.95 -1.18
N SER A 159 -29.46 -14.84 -2.51
CA SER A 159 -29.98 -15.95 -3.34
C SER A 159 -29.19 -17.24 -3.06
N PRO A 160 -29.83 -18.29 -2.50
CA PRO A 160 -29.12 -19.50 -2.10
C PRO A 160 -28.52 -20.25 -3.28
N GLU A 161 -29.22 -20.28 -4.41
CA GLU A 161 -28.76 -20.90 -5.65
C GLU A 161 -27.48 -20.25 -6.19
N ARG A 162 -27.34 -18.93 -5.98
CA ARG A 162 -26.21 -18.16 -6.52
C ARG A 162 -25.04 -18.04 -5.56
N TYR A 163 -25.32 -17.87 -4.27
CA TYR A 163 -24.35 -17.44 -3.27
C TYR A 163 -24.37 -18.29 -1.98
N GLY A 164 -25.21 -19.32 -1.91
CA GLY A 164 -25.32 -20.18 -0.73
C GLY A 164 -25.80 -19.40 0.50
N ALA A 165 -25.23 -19.72 1.66
CA ALA A 165 -25.78 -19.25 2.93
C ALA A 165 -25.48 -17.78 3.29
N ARG A 166 -24.35 -17.21 2.83
CA ARG A 166 -23.94 -15.83 3.13
C ARG A 166 -23.17 -15.26 1.95
N SER A 167 -23.21 -13.93 1.79
CA SER A 167 -22.51 -13.22 0.72
C SER A 167 -21.90 -11.92 1.23
N MET A 168 -20.68 -11.64 0.81
CA MET A 168 -19.94 -10.42 1.12
C MET A 168 -19.36 -9.86 -0.18
N LEU A 169 -19.85 -8.70 -0.61
CA LEU A 169 -19.35 -8.01 -1.80
C LEU A 169 -18.00 -7.36 -1.51
N LEU A 170 -17.03 -7.57 -2.39
CA LEU A 170 -15.75 -6.88 -2.33
C LEU A 170 -15.84 -5.51 -3.00
N SER A 171 -15.02 -4.57 -2.51
CA SER A 171 -14.82 -3.25 -3.10
C SER A 171 -14.07 -3.27 -4.44
N TYR A 172 -14.34 -4.25 -5.31
CA TYR A 172 -13.84 -4.31 -6.67
C TYR A 172 -14.70 -3.43 -7.59
N PRO A 173 -14.12 -2.69 -8.56
CA PRO A 173 -12.68 -2.55 -8.82
C PRO A 173 -11.96 -1.72 -7.76
N ALA A 174 -10.76 -2.17 -7.36
CA ALA A 174 -9.85 -1.33 -6.56
C ALA A 174 -9.20 -0.25 -7.43
N ALA A 175 -8.54 0.72 -6.81
CA ALA A 175 -7.95 1.84 -7.54
C ALA A 175 -6.86 1.41 -8.54
N SER A 176 -6.06 0.38 -8.22
CA SER A 176 -5.10 -0.20 -9.16
C SER A 176 -5.76 -0.70 -10.44
N HIS A 177 -6.91 -1.39 -10.33
CA HIS A 177 -7.70 -1.83 -11.48
C HIS A 177 -8.28 -0.66 -12.25
N ALA A 178 -8.75 0.37 -11.54
CA ALA A 178 -9.28 1.57 -12.17
C ALA A 178 -8.19 2.33 -12.96
N ARG A 179 -6.96 2.43 -12.43
CA ARG A 179 -5.80 2.96 -13.15
C ARG A 179 -5.49 2.15 -14.41
N LYS A 180 -5.38 0.82 -14.29
CA LYS A 180 -5.18 -0.09 -15.44
C LYS A 180 -6.30 0.11 -16.49
N GLY A 181 -7.54 0.27 -16.02
CA GLY A 181 -8.70 0.51 -16.86
C GLY A 181 -8.65 1.81 -17.66
N VAL A 182 -8.16 2.90 -17.07
CA VAL A 182 -7.92 4.16 -17.81
C VAL A 182 -6.83 3.96 -18.85
N GLY A 183 -5.69 3.37 -18.47
CA GLY A 183 -4.57 3.11 -19.38
C GLY A 183 -4.95 2.21 -20.55
N ALA A 184 -5.86 1.25 -20.34
CA ALA A 184 -6.35 0.33 -21.36
C ALA A 184 -7.61 0.84 -22.11
N GLY A 185 -8.10 2.05 -21.83
CA GLY A 185 -9.33 2.58 -22.45
C GLY A 185 -10.61 1.82 -22.10
N LEU A 186 -10.61 1.03 -21.03
CA LEU A 186 -11.78 0.29 -20.53
C LEU A 186 -12.73 1.20 -19.74
N ILE A 187 -12.20 2.24 -19.11
CA ILE A 187 -12.97 3.29 -18.43
C ILE A 187 -12.39 4.67 -18.74
N ASP A 188 -13.23 5.69 -18.65
CA ASP A 188 -12.82 7.08 -18.79
C ASP A 188 -12.35 7.68 -17.45
N VAL A 189 -11.69 8.84 -17.52
CA VAL A 189 -11.21 9.58 -16.34
C VAL A 189 -12.34 9.94 -15.36
N PRO A 190 -13.54 10.37 -15.79
CA PRO A 190 -14.67 10.56 -14.89
C PRO A 190 -15.08 9.31 -14.09
N SER A 191 -15.20 8.15 -14.74
CA SER A 191 -15.53 6.89 -14.07
C SER A 191 -14.44 6.46 -13.10
N TYR A 192 -13.19 6.63 -13.49
CA TYR A 192 -12.04 6.41 -12.61
C TYR A 192 -12.09 7.27 -11.34
N LYS A 193 -12.30 8.59 -11.48
CA LYS A 193 -12.43 9.50 -10.32
C LYS A 193 -13.59 9.11 -9.42
N ARG A 194 -14.73 8.72 -9.99
CA ARG A 194 -15.89 8.24 -9.24
C ARG A 194 -15.57 6.96 -8.45
N ILE A 195 -14.86 6.00 -9.04
CA ILE A 195 -14.38 4.80 -8.34
C ILE A 195 -13.49 5.18 -7.15
N LEU A 196 -12.53 6.09 -7.33
CA LEU A 196 -11.68 6.55 -6.23
C LEU A 196 -12.47 7.19 -5.08
N THR A 197 -13.40 8.09 -5.40
CA THR A 197 -14.26 8.72 -4.39
C THR A 197 -15.09 7.69 -3.62
N GLN A 198 -15.66 6.70 -4.31
CA GLN A 198 -16.44 5.62 -3.69
C GLN A 198 -15.58 4.75 -2.76
N LEU A 199 -14.41 4.30 -3.23
CA LEU A 199 -13.47 3.51 -2.43
C LEU A 199 -13.10 4.22 -1.12
N ARG A 200 -12.84 5.53 -1.20
CA ARG A 200 -12.44 6.35 -0.04
C ARG A 200 -13.57 6.62 0.93
N ALA A 201 -14.80 6.71 0.44
CA ALA A 201 -16.00 6.80 1.25
C ALA A 201 -16.39 5.45 1.91
N GLY A 202 -15.71 4.35 1.57
CA GLY A 202 -16.10 3.00 2.03
C GLY A 202 -17.34 2.47 1.30
N HIS A 203 -17.71 3.08 0.17
CA HIS A 203 -18.85 2.68 -0.63
C HIS A 203 -18.45 1.59 -1.64
N THR A 204 -19.44 0.83 -2.08
CA THR A 204 -19.29 -0.07 -3.23
C THR A 204 -18.94 0.75 -4.48
N PRO A 205 -17.80 0.49 -5.14
CA PRO A 205 -17.45 1.18 -6.38
C PRO A 205 -18.41 0.84 -7.52
N GLN A 206 -18.30 1.52 -8.65
CA GLN A 206 -19.13 1.21 -9.81
C GLN A 206 -18.99 -0.24 -10.28
N GLN A 207 -20.12 -0.96 -10.29
CA GLN A 207 -20.17 -2.39 -10.62
C GLN A 207 -20.44 -2.70 -12.11
N THR A 208 -20.75 -1.68 -12.91
CA THR A 208 -21.26 -1.84 -14.28
C THR A 208 -20.29 -1.39 -15.37
N THR A 209 -19.04 -1.07 -15.03
CA THR A 209 -18.02 -0.68 -16.02
C THR A 209 -17.52 -1.89 -16.85
N ARG A 210 -16.64 -1.64 -17.84
CA ARG A 210 -15.97 -2.71 -18.59
C ARG A 210 -14.94 -3.48 -17.75
N LEU A 211 -14.52 -2.95 -16.59
CA LEU A 211 -13.72 -3.72 -15.62
C LEU A 211 -14.52 -4.87 -15.00
N GLY A 212 -15.85 -4.76 -14.98
CA GLY A 212 -16.74 -5.70 -14.29
C GLY A 212 -17.03 -5.29 -12.85
N GLY A 213 -17.59 -6.22 -12.09
CA GLY A 213 -18.08 -6.01 -10.73
C GLY A 213 -18.62 -7.32 -10.15
N SER A 214 -19.34 -7.22 -9.03
CA SER A 214 -19.99 -8.34 -8.33
C SER A 214 -19.04 -9.45 -7.87
N ILE A 215 -17.78 -9.10 -7.58
CA ILE A 215 -16.83 -10.03 -6.98
C ILE A 215 -17.15 -10.18 -5.50
N ARG A 216 -17.45 -11.40 -5.07
CA ARG A 216 -17.97 -11.70 -3.73
C ARG A 216 -17.17 -12.79 -3.05
N ILE A 217 -17.16 -12.78 -1.72
CA ILE A 217 -16.90 -13.97 -0.91
C ILE A 217 -18.27 -14.55 -0.54
N HIS A 218 -18.55 -15.81 -0.88
CA HIS A 218 -19.87 -16.40 -0.66
C HIS A 218 -19.82 -17.91 -0.39
N GLY A 219 -20.98 -18.52 -0.10
CA GLY A 219 -21.14 -19.96 0.12
C GLY A 219 -21.31 -20.78 -1.16
N GLY A 220 -21.97 -21.93 -1.07
CA GLY A 220 -22.30 -22.77 -2.23
C GLY A 220 -21.25 -23.81 -2.64
N GLY A 221 -20.09 -23.85 -1.97
CA GLY A 221 -19.09 -24.91 -2.15
C GLY A 221 -17.69 -24.39 -2.47
N SER A 222 -16.68 -25.05 -1.91
CA SER A 222 -15.27 -24.64 -2.01
C SER A 222 -14.46 -25.44 -3.04
N ARG A 223 -15.08 -26.36 -3.79
CA ARG A 223 -14.44 -27.15 -4.85
C ARG A 223 -15.46 -27.60 -5.91
N PRO A 224 -15.05 -27.79 -7.19
CA PRO A 224 -13.79 -27.31 -7.80
C PRO A 224 -13.81 -25.77 -7.97
N ASP A 225 -12.89 -25.18 -8.72
CA ASP A 225 -12.98 -23.75 -9.08
C ASP A 225 -14.12 -23.52 -10.07
N TRP A 226 -15.29 -23.13 -9.58
CA TRP A 226 -16.53 -23.07 -10.36
C TRP A 226 -17.04 -21.65 -10.62
N THR A 227 -16.46 -20.64 -9.97
CA THR A 227 -17.02 -19.28 -10.02
C THR A 227 -16.64 -18.55 -11.31
N LEU A 228 -17.22 -17.36 -11.50
CA LEU A 228 -16.83 -16.42 -12.57
C LEU A 228 -15.91 -15.30 -12.07
N GLY A 229 -15.22 -15.53 -10.94
CA GLY A 229 -14.28 -14.57 -10.33
C GLY A 229 -14.52 -14.35 -8.82
N CYS A 230 -15.64 -14.83 -8.28
CA CYS A 230 -15.89 -14.85 -6.83
C CYS A 230 -14.97 -15.82 -6.08
N ILE A 231 -15.01 -15.72 -4.76
CA ILE A 231 -14.31 -16.57 -3.80
C ILE A 231 -15.38 -17.37 -3.05
N ALA A 232 -15.56 -18.63 -3.39
CA ALA A 232 -16.60 -19.48 -2.82
C ALA A 232 -16.08 -20.38 -1.71
N LEU A 233 -16.83 -20.51 -0.61
CA LEU A 233 -16.57 -21.35 0.54
C LEU A 233 -17.72 -22.37 0.70
N SER A 234 -17.56 -23.35 1.58
CA SER A 234 -18.74 -24.10 2.05
C SER A 234 -19.67 -23.17 2.85
N ASP A 235 -20.95 -23.53 2.91
CA ASP A 235 -21.94 -22.74 3.65
C ASP A 235 -21.62 -22.62 5.15
N GLU A 236 -21.01 -23.64 5.73
CA GLU A 236 -20.51 -23.60 7.10
C GLU A 236 -19.37 -22.58 7.26
N HIS A 237 -18.34 -22.67 6.41
CA HIS A 237 -17.19 -21.79 6.48
C HIS A 237 -17.54 -20.33 6.17
N VAL A 238 -18.42 -20.06 5.21
CA VAL A 238 -18.83 -18.68 4.92
C VAL A 238 -19.63 -18.08 6.07
N LYS A 239 -20.48 -18.86 6.76
CA LYS A 239 -21.18 -18.40 7.97
C LYS A 239 -20.18 -18.03 9.08
N ARG A 240 -19.15 -18.85 9.26
CA ARG A 240 -18.09 -18.61 10.24
C ARG A 240 -17.29 -17.35 9.91
N LEU A 241 -16.81 -17.22 8.67
CA LEU A 241 -16.11 -16.03 8.20
C LEU A 241 -16.98 -14.77 8.30
N PHE A 242 -18.26 -14.88 7.94
CA PHE A 242 -19.22 -13.78 8.07
C PHE A 242 -19.35 -13.33 9.53
N ALA A 243 -19.48 -14.25 10.49
CA ALA A 243 -19.59 -13.89 11.91
C ALA A 243 -18.34 -13.20 12.47
N LEU A 244 -17.17 -13.48 11.92
CA LEU A 244 -15.88 -12.95 12.38
C LEU A 244 -15.42 -11.68 11.65
N THR A 245 -16.20 -11.21 10.67
CA THR A 245 -15.87 -10.03 9.86
C THR A 245 -16.98 -8.97 9.94
N ALA A 246 -16.61 -7.74 9.61
CA ALA A 246 -17.47 -6.57 9.58
C ALA A 246 -17.58 -6.01 8.15
N GLN A 247 -18.60 -5.17 7.89
CA GLN A 247 -18.52 -4.30 6.71
C GLN A 247 -17.31 -3.38 6.89
N GLY A 248 -16.53 -3.19 5.84
CA GLY A 248 -15.26 -2.47 5.88
C GLY A 248 -14.03 -3.33 6.22
N THR A 249 -14.22 -4.59 6.65
CA THR A 249 -13.10 -5.51 6.91
C THR A 249 -12.24 -5.65 5.66
N ARG A 250 -10.92 -5.52 5.84
CA ARG A 250 -9.92 -5.60 4.78
C ARG A 250 -9.83 -7.03 4.24
N VAL A 251 -9.75 -7.13 2.92
CA VAL A 251 -9.51 -8.36 2.18
C VAL A 251 -8.33 -8.14 1.25
N ASP A 252 -7.22 -8.83 1.45
CA ASP A 252 -6.09 -8.83 0.52
C ASP A 252 -6.09 -10.13 -0.28
N VAL A 253 -6.09 -10.03 -1.60
CA VAL A 253 -6.02 -11.18 -2.50
C VAL A 253 -4.65 -11.20 -3.18
N PHE A 254 -3.96 -12.33 -3.06
CA PHE A 254 -2.62 -12.57 -3.59
C PHE A 254 -2.64 -13.76 -4.54
N SER A 255 -1.74 -13.75 -5.52
CA SER A 255 -1.52 -14.89 -6.41
C SER A 255 -1.05 -16.13 -5.65
N SER A 256 -0.20 -15.96 -4.64
CA SER A 256 0.26 -17.02 -3.72
C SER A 256 0.69 -16.47 -2.37
N ARG A 257 0.92 -17.36 -1.40
CA ARG A 257 1.53 -17.01 -0.11
C ARG A 257 2.95 -16.47 -0.28
N GLN A 258 3.71 -17.04 -1.21
CA GLN A 258 5.04 -16.55 -1.55
C GLN A 258 4.98 -15.12 -2.07
N ALA A 259 4.06 -14.81 -2.99
CA ALA A 259 3.89 -13.45 -3.51
C ALA A 259 3.46 -12.47 -2.39
N ALA A 260 2.67 -12.93 -1.42
CA ALA A 260 2.31 -12.13 -0.25
C ALA A 260 3.54 -11.80 0.61
N GLU A 261 4.43 -12.76 0.83
CA GLU A 261 5.66 -12.58 1.57
C GLU A 261 6.65 -11.67 0.84
N GLU A 262 6.83 -11.88 -0.46
CA GLU A 262 7.68 -11.02 -1.30
C GLU A 262 7.18 -9.57 -1.31
N ALA A 263 5.87 -9.38 -1.38
CA ALA A 263 5.25 -8.06 -1.27
C ALA A 263 5.49 -7.40 0.09
N ARG A 264 5.60 -8.18 1.18
CA ARG A 264 5.83 -7.66 2.54
C ARG A 264 7.31 -7.37 2.81
N THR A 265 8.23 -8.19 2.32
CA THR A 265 9.61 -8.22 2.86
C THR A 265 10.64 -7.50 1.97
N HIS A 266 10.29 -7.13 0.73
CA HIS A 266 11.27 -6.61 -0.24
C HIS A 266 10.95 -5.24 -0.86
N LEU A 267 10.00 -4.47 -0.34
CA LEU A 267 9.63 -3.19 -0.97
C LEU A 267 10.82 -2.20 -1.01
N ALA A 268 11.49 -1.97 0.13
CA ALA A 268 12.66 -1.09 0.18
C ALA A 268 13.79 -1.59 -0.74
N ALA A 269 14.05 -2.90 -0.76
CA ALA A 269 15.07 -3.51 -1.63
C ALA A 269 14.74 -3.32 -3.12
N ARG A 270 13.47 -3.43 -3.52
CA ARG A 270 13.02 -3.20 -4.90
C ARG A 270 13.11 -1.73 -5.30
N ILE A 271 12.82 -0.81 -4.38
CA ILE A 271 13.00 0.63 -4.59
C ILE A 271 14.48 0.94 -4.79
N GLU A 272 15.36 0.40 -3.96
CA GLU A 272 16.80 0.56 -4.12
C GLU A 272 17.27 -0.02 -5.47
N ALA A 273 16.86 -1.24 -5.82
CA ALA A 273 17.21 -1.86 -7.08
C ALA A 273 16.78 -1.00 -8.29
N GLY A 274 15.57 -0.45 -8.26
CA GLY A 274 15.07 0.49 -9.27
C GLY A 274 15.84 1.80 -9.31
N ALA A 275 16.32 2.31 -8.18
CA ALA A 275 17.19 3.47 -8.14
C ALA A 275 18.56 3.16 -8.77
N ARG A 276 19.15 1.99 -8.45
CA ARG A 276 20.42 1.54 -9.04
C ARG A 276 20.33 1.33 -10.54
N GLU A 277 19.17 0.93 -11.06
CA GLU A 277 18.95 0.83 -12.51
C GLU A 277 19.16 2.18 -13.22
N GLN A 278 18.84 3.30 -12.57
CA GLN A 278 19.07 4.64 -13.13
C GLN A 278 20.56 4.98 -13.30
N LEU A 279 21.47 4.24 -12.68
CA LEU A 279 22.92 4.40 -12.87
C LEU A 279 23.44 3.68 -14.12
N THR A 280 22.66 2.75 -14.70
CA THR A 280 23.07 2.01 -15.91
C THR A 280 22.98 2.87 -17.17
N ARG A 281 22.02 3.80 -17.19
CA ARG A 281 21.83 4.81 -18.23
C ARG A 281 21.53 6.16 -17.55
N PRO A 282 22.56 6.84 -17.03
CA PRO A 282 22.39 8.06 -16.25
C PRO A 282 21.66 9.15 -17.04
N ALA A 283 20.53 9.61 -16.52
CA ALA A 283 19.77 10.71 -17.10
C ALA A 283 20.50 12.05 -16.88
N LEU A 284 20.27 13.00 -17.78
CA LEU A 284 20.81 14.36 -17.76
C LEU A 284 19.84 15.34 -17.11
N TYR A 285 20.35 16.21 -16.24
CA TYR A 285 19.62 17.34 -15.71
C TYR A 285 19.70 18.49 -16.71
N THR A 286 18.63 18.73 -17.47
CA THR A 286 18.58 19.78 -18.50
C THR A 286 17.44 20.76 -18.26
N GLU A 287 17.43 21.88 -18.99
CA GLU A 287 16.27 22.78 -19.04
C GLU A 287 15.00 22.05 -19.48
N ARG A 288 15.15 21.10 -20.43
CA ARG A 288 14.06 20.22 -20.85
C ARG A 288 13.55 19.36 -19.70
N ALA A 289 14.44 18.83 -18.86
CA ALA A 289 14.04 18.08 -17.66
C ALA A 289 13.23 18.96 -16.69
N MET A 290 13.61 20.23 -16.49
CA MET A 290 12.89 21.16 -15.62
C MET A 290 11.55 21.62 -16.21
N SER A 291 11.44 21.68 -17.53
CA SER A 291 10.28 22.22 -18.22
C SER A 291 9.01 21.44 -17.90
N TYR A 292 7.88 22.16 -17.86
CA TYR A 292 6.58 21.51 -17.78
C TYR A 292 6.31 20.75 -19.07
N ALA A 293 6.03 19.46 -18.95
CA ALA A 293 5.57 18.61 -20.03
C ALA A 293 4.21 18.01 -19.65
N ARG A 294 3.27 17.97 -20.59
CA ARG A 294 2.02 17.23 -20.39
C ARG A 294 2.33 15.74 -20.46
N LEU A 295 2.02 15.00 -19.41
CA LEU A 295 2.31 13.57 -19.34
C LEU A 295 1.06 12.71 -19.59
N ALA A 296 1.30 11.51 -20.10
CA ALA A 296 0.31 10.44 -20.08
C ALA A 296 -0.08 10.10 -18.63
N TYR A 297 -1.23 9.44 -18.49
CA TYR A 297 -1.75 9.01 -17.20
C TYR A 297 -2.55 7.72 -17.32
N PRO A 298 -2.35 6.73 -16.42
CA PRO A 298 -1.26 6.63 -15.43
C PRO A 298 0.10 6.30 -16.08
N GLY A 299 1.17 6.25 -15.29
CA GLY A 299 2.49 5.81 -15.75
C GLY A 299 3.22 6.77 -16.69
N GLY A 300 2.80 8.04 -16.76
CA GLY A 300 3.52 9.03 -17.53
C GLY A 300 4.91 9.32 -16.96
N ASP A 301 5.84 9.63 -17.85
CA ASP A 301 7.21 10.01 -17.55
C ASP A 301 7.72 10.95 -18.64
N ILE A 302 8.78 11.70 -18.35
CA ILE A 302 9.56 12.41 -19.36
C ILE A 302 10.52 11.43 -20.06
N PRO A 303 11.18 11.82 -21.17
CA PRO A 303 12.16 10.95 -21.82
C PRO A 303 13.22 10.43 -20.84
N PRO A 304 13.63 9.15 -20.95
CA PRO A 304 14.45 8.47 -19.94
C PRO A 304 15.86 9.07 -19.79
N ASP A 305 16.37 9.73 -20.83
CA ASP A 305 17.65 10.45 -20.86
C ASP A 305 17.61 11.81 -20.15
N HIS A 306 16.44 12.24 -19.65
CA HIS A 306 16.27 13.46 -18.88
C HIS A 306 15.64 13.16 -17.51
N ALA A 307 16.10 13.84 -16.46
CA ALA A 307 15.54 13.72 -15.12
C ALA A 307 15.81 14.95 -14.26
N VAL A 308 14.91 15.24 -13.33
CA VAL A 308 15.23 15.95 -12.09
C VAL A 308 15.19 14.96 -10.90
N CYS A 309 15.58 15.42 -9.71
CA CYS A 309 15.69 14.59 -8.51
C CYS A 309 14.44 13.73 -8.20
N SER A 310 13.25 14.29 -8.37
CA SER A 310 11.99 13.57 -8.16
C SER A 310 11.71 12.48 -9.19
N ASP A 311 12.18 12.62 -10.44
CA ASP A 311 11.98 11.62 -11.49
C ASP A 311 12.73 10.31 -11.16
N ILE A 312 13.91 10.42 -10.52
CA ILE A 312 14.66 9.26 -10.01
C ILE A 312 13.84 8.47 -9.01
N VAL A 313 13.19 9.16 -8.07
CA VAL A 313 12.32 8.53 -7.07
C VAL A 313 11.09 7.89 -7.72
N VAL A 314 10.48 8.58 -8.67
CA VAL A 314 9.29 8.10 -9.40
C VAL A 314 9.61 6.80 -10.15
N ARG A 315 10.74 6.76 -10.88
CA ARG A 315 11.17 5.59 -11.65
C ARG A 315 11.55 4.42 -10.73
N ALA A 316 12.27 4.68 -9.65
CA ALA A 316 12.64 3.67 -8.67
C ALA A 316 11.40 3.03 -8.01
N MET A 317 10.41 3.86 -7.62
CA MET A 317 9.15 3.35 -7.09
C MET A 317 8.35 2.57 -8.13
N ARG A 318 8.39 2.99 -9.41
CA ARG A 318 7.72 2.29 -10.50
C ARG A 318 8.32 0.91 -10.75
N ALA A 319 9.64 0.78 -10.71
CA ALA A 319 10.33 -0.52 -10.74
C ALA A 319 9.92 -1.42 -9.54
N ALA A 320 9.62 -0.81 -8.39
CA ALA A 320 9.03 -1.47 -7.23
C ALA A 320 7.50 -1.71 -7.34
N GLY A 321 6.89 -1.48 -8.51
CA GLY A 321 5.47 -1.72 -8.79
C GLY A 321 4.53 -0.62 -8.25
N LEU A 322 5.06 0.54 -7.88
CA LEU A 322 4.31 1.68 -7.35
C LEU A 322 4.40 2.88 -8.28
N ASP A 323 3.29 3.25 -8.93
CA ASP A 323 3.26 4.44 -9.78
C ASP A 323 3.06 5.72 -8.93
N LEU A 324 4.16 6.34 -8.51
CA LEU A 324 4.13 7.54 -7.66
C LEU A 324 3.38 8.71 -8.32
N GLN A 325 3.36 8.77 -9.66
CA GLN A 325 2.54 9.73 -10.41
C GLN A 325 1.06 9.62 -10.02
N ALA A 326 0.49 8.42 -10.17
CA ALA A 326 -0.89 8.16 -9.83
C ALA A 326 -1.16 8.37 -8.33
N LEU A 327 -0.30 7.82 -7.48
CA LEU A 327 -0.50 7.84 -6.03
C LEU A 327 -0.58 9.27 -5.47
N VAL A 328 0.32 10.17 -5.90
CA VAL A 328 0.31 11.57 -5.47
C VAL A 328 -0.90 12.30 -6.05
N TYR A 329 -1.21 12.09 -7.33
CA TYR A 329 -2.36 12.73 -7.98
C TYR A 329 -3.69 12.35 -7.31
N GLU A 330 -3.88 11.06 -7.00
CA GLU A 330 -5.08 10.55 -6.37
C GLU A 330 -5.26 11.07 -4.95
N ASP A 331 -4.18 11.17 -4.17
CA ASP A 331 -4.26 11.78 -2.84
C ASP A 331 -4.55 13.29 -2.92
N ARG A 332 -4.00 14.00 -3.92
CA ARG A 332 -4.35 15.41 -4.16
C ARG A 332 -5.80 15.61 -4.60
N LEU A 333 -6.37 14.70 -5.40
CA LEU A 333 -7.80 14.74 -5.77
C LEU A 333 -8.71 14.76 -4.54
N LEU A 334 -8.29 14.09 -3.47
CA LEU A 334 -9.08 13.90 -2.26
C LEU A 334 -8.75 14.92 -1.17
N ARG A 335 -7.51 15.43 -1.16
CA ARG A 335 -6.96 16.25 -0.07
C ARG A 335 -6.17 17.45 -0.60
N ALA A 336 -6.67 18.12 -1.63
CA ALA A 336 -5.98 19.24 -2.27
C ALA A 336 -5.48 20.30 -1.26
N ALA A 337 -6.26 20.59 -0.22
CA ALA A 337 -5.93 21.56 0.83
C ALA A 337 -4.72 21.17 1.70
N ALA A 338 -4.35 19.89 1.75
CA ALA A 338 -3.19 19.45 2.52
C ALA A 338 -1.85 19.69 1.81
N TYR A 339 -1.87 20.06 0.53
CA TYR A 339 -0.67 20.23 -0.28
C TYR A 339 -0.27 21.71 -0.40
N PRO A 340 1.04 22.06 -0.42
CA PRO A 340 1.53 23.45 -0.39
C PRO A 340 1.10 24.33 -1.57
N ARG A 341 0.62 23.74 -2.68
CA ARG A 341 0.04 24.47 -3.81
C ARG A 341 -1.44 24.13 -3.92
N THR A 342 -2.28 25.17 -3.83
CA THR A 342 -3.75 25.08 -3.86
C THR A 342 -4.35 25.03 -5.28
N ARG A 343 -3.51 25.04 -6.32
CA ARG A 343 -3.96 24.81 -7.70
C ARG A 343 -4.61 23.43 -7.83
N ALA A 344 -5.47 23.27 -8.82
CA ALA A 344 -6.10 21.99 -9.12
C ALA A 344 -5.06 20.84 -9.21
N PRO A 345 -5.43 19.62 -8.80
CA PRO A 345 -4.65 18.41 -9.06
C PRO A 345 -4.21 18.30 -10.52
N ASP A 346 -2.92 18.08 -10.76
CA ASP A 346 -2.29 17.95 -12.09
C ASP A 346 -1.31 16.76 -12.10
N TRP A 347 -1.75 15.66 -12.73
CA TRP A 347 -0.99 14.43 -12.84
C TRP A 347 0.34 14.61 -13.58
N SER A 348 0.50 15.65 -14.40
CA SER A 348 1.72 15.87 -15.19
C SER A 348 2.90 16.35 -14.35
N ILE A 349 2.66 16.88 -13.15
CA ILE A 349 3.69 17.64 -12.43
C ILE A 349 3.65 17.46 -10.91
N ASP A 350 2.57 16.95 -10.32
CA ASP A 350 2.44 16.89 -8.86
C ASP A 350 3.45 15.99 -8.16
N HIS A 351 3.72 14.82 -8.74
CA HIS A 351 4.72 13.86 -8.28
C HIS A 351 6.16 14.36 -8.51
N ARG A 352 6.35 15.33 -9.40
CA ARG A 352 7.66 15.93 -9.69
C ARG A 352 8.01 17.07 -8.74
N ARG A 353 7.09 17.46 -7.83
CA ARG A 353 7.29 18.53 -6.84
C ARG A 353 7.73 17.96 -5.50
N VAL A 354 8.97 18.22 -5.11
CA VAL A 354 9.57 17.74 -3.85
C VAL A 354 8.68 18.02 -2.63
N LYS A 355 8.10 19.23 -2.53
CA LYS A 355 7.19 19.60 -1.42
C LYS A 355 5.92 18.74 -1.37
N ASN A 356 5.38 18.36 -2.53
CA ASN A 356 4.23 17.46 -2.58
C ASN A 356 4.63 16.04 -2.14
N LEU A 357 5.84 15.60 -2.51
CA LEU A 357 6.34 14.29 -2.11
C LEU A 357 6.51 14.20 -0.59
N VAL A 358 7.00 15.25 0.08
CA VAL A 358 7.04 15.29 1.56
C VAL A 358 5.66 15.08 2.15
N THR A 359 4.65 15.86 1.73
CA THR A 359 3.25 15.70 2.18
C THR A 359 2.72 14.29 1.97
N PHE A 360 3.07 13.67 0.83
CA PHE A 360 2.64 12.31 0.50
C PHE A 360 3.32 11.27 1.40
N PHE A 361 4.65 11.31 1.55
CA PHE A 361 5.37 10.32 2.35
C PHE A 361 5.12 10.45 3.86
N ASP A 362 4.94 11.67 4.39
CA ASP A 362 4.50 11.89 5.77
C ASP A 362 3.21 11.12 6.10
N ARG A 363 2.32 10.99 5.10
CA ARG A 363 1.04 10.30 5.25
C ARG A 363 1.16 8.79 5.05
N PHE A 364 1.87 8.38 4.00
CA PHE A 364 1.78 7.01 3.48
C PHE A 364 3.01 6.13 3.74
N ALA A 365 4.13 6.71 4.17
CA ALA A 365 5.33 6.00 4.56
C ALA A 365 5.55 6.05 6.08
N GLU A 366 6.57 5.34 6.54
CA GLU A 366 7.04 5.40 7.92
C GLU A 366 8.11 6.48 8.02
N PRO A 367 7.88 7.57 8.76
CA PRO A 367 8.93 8.55 9.03
C PRO A 367 9.98 7.91 9.94
N VAL A 368 11.24 8.00 9.57
CA VAL A 368 12.36 7.50 10.38
C VAL A 368 13.07 8.70 11.02
N PRO A 369 13.32 8.68 12.35
CA PRO A 369 14.06 9.75 13.02
C PRO A 369 15.42 10.00 12.38
N LEU A 370 15.86 11.26 12.30
CA LEU A 370 17.10 11.62 11.60
C LEU A 370 18.35 11.10 12.32
N GLU A 371 18.23 10.87 13.62
CA GLU A 371 19.25 10.41 14.55
C GLU A 371 19.43 8.88 14.49
N GLU A 372 18.44 8.17 13.93
CA GLU A 372 18.50 6.71 13.76
C GLU A 372 19.56 6.35 12.70
N THR A 373 20.67 5.77 13.15
CA THR A 373 21.78 5.35 12.29
C THR A 373 21.97 3.82 12.36
N PRO A 374 22.46 3.18 11.29
CA PRO A 374 22.77 3.76 9.97
C PRO A 374 21.52 4.01 9.09
N PHE A 375 21.69 4.82 8.04
CA PHE A 375 20.69 4.96 6.98
C PHE A 375 20.47 3.62 6.27
N ALA A 376 19.22 3.24 6.04
CA ALA A 376 18.89 1.95 5.45
C ALA A 376 18.68 2.06 3.93
N PRO A 377 19.10 1.05 3.15
CA PRO A 377 18.88 1.05 1.70
C PRO A 377 17.39 1.09 1.34
N GLY A 378 17.05 1.83 0.28
CA GLY A 378 15.68 2.04 -0.17
C GLY A 378 14.92 3.11 0.61
N GLU A 379 15.52 3.73 1.63
CA GLU A 379 14.94 4.91 2.26
C GLU A 379 14.92 6.11 1.31
N ILE A 380 13.83 6.88 1.37
CA ILE A 380 13.67 8.11 0.60
C ILE A 380 14.08 9.26 1.52
N VAL A 381 15.10 10.01 1.10
CA VAL A 381 15.71 11.11 1.87
C VAL A 381 15.46 12.44 1.19
N PHE A 382 15.10 13.44 1.99
CA PHE A 382 14.87 14.82 1.55
C PHE A 382 15.95 15.73 2.12
N PHE A 383 16.32 16.73 1.34
CA PHE A 383 17.39 17.66 1.68
C PHE A 383 16.95 19.12 1.56
N GLU A 384 17.62 19.95 2.35
CA GLU A 384 17.74 21.38 2.14
C GLU A 384 19.09 21.67 1.47
N THR A 385 19.03 22.23 0.26
CA THR A 385 20.20 22.60 -0.55
C THR A 385 20.38 24.11 -0.67
N GLY A 386 19.43 24.91 -0.18
CA GLY A 386 19.50 26.37 -0.24
C GLY A 386 19.30 26.97 -1.64
N ILE A 387 19.03 26.14 -2.65
CA ILE A 387 18.79 26.58 -4.04
C ILE A 387 17.41 27.25 -4.14
N ALA A 388 16.42 26.77 -3.37
CA ALA A 388 15.09 27.33 -3.38
C ALA A 388 14.87 28.27 -2.17
N ASN A 389 15.42 29.50 -2.22
CA ASN A 389 15.13 30.66 -1.35
C ASN A 389 14.34 30.36 -0.05
N GLY A 390 14.98 29.74 0.96
CA GLY A 390 14.40 29.51 2.29
C GLY A 390 13.41 28.34 2.41
N SER A 391 13.42 27.39 1.46
CA SER A 391 12.65 26.16 1.55
C SER A 391 13.43 25.06 2.29
N PRO A 392 12.89 24.47 3.38
CA PRO A 392 13.58 23.38 4.09
C PRO A 392 13.62 22.05 3.30
N TYR A 393 12.89 21.99 2.18
CA TYR A 393 12.90 20.85 1.27
C TYR A 393 12.96 21.33 -0.16
N ASP A 394 14.05 21.03 -0.86
CA ASP A 394 14.22 21.36 -2.27
C ASP A 394 14.89 20.26 -3.10
N HIS A 395 15.37 19.20 -2.46
CA HIS A 395 15.94 18.03 -3.13
C HIS A 395 15.49 16.71 -2.49
N VAL A 396 15.55 15.62 -3.27
CA VAL A 396 15.16 14.26 -2.84
C VAL A 396 16.05 13.22 -3.50
N GLY A 397 16.32 12.12 -2.80
CA GLY A 397 17.08 10.98 -3.33
C GLY A 397 16.74 9.67 -2.63
N ILE A 398 17.37 8.59 -3.07
CA ILE A 398 17.18 7.25 -2.49
C ILE A 398 18.50 6.75 -1.93
N VAL A 399 18.47 6.28 -0.69
CA VAL A 399 19.63 5.66 -0.04
C VAL A 399 19.93 4.32 -0.72
N SER A 400 21.19 4.08 -1.06
CA SER A 400 21.67 2.83 -1.64
C SER A 400 23.06 2.45 -1.13
N GLY A 401 23.40 1.17 -1.23
CA GLY A 401 24.69 0.62 -0.80
C GLY A 401 24.62 -0.01 0.59
N ALA A 402 25.74 -0.52 1.09
CA ALA A 402 25.77 -1.14 2.41
C ALA A 402 25.47 -0.11 3.51
N ARG A 403 24.78 -0.53 4.58
CA ARG A 403 24.51 0.31 5.77
C ARG A 403 25.78 0.91 6.38
N ALA A 404 26.92 0.25 6.23
CA ALA A 404 28.22 0.74 6.71
C ALA A 404 28.80 1.89 5.87
N SER A 405 28.34 2.08 4.64
CA SER A 405 28.81 3.14 3.72
C SER A 405 27.69 3.53 2.76
N PRO A 406 26.60 4.14 3.28
CA PRO A 406 25.45 4.45 2.47
C PRO A 406 25.74 5.64 1.55
N SER A 407 25.18 5.59 0.35
CA SER A 407 25.20 6.65 -0.65
C SER A 407 23.77 7.05 -1.02
N VAL A 408 23.62 8.13 -1.77
CA VAL A 408 22.32 8.61 -2.23
C VAL A 408 22.33 8.65 -3.75
N ILE A 409 21.41 7.92 -4.36
CA ILE A 409 21.16 7.99 -5.80
C ILE A 409 20.22 9.16 -6.06
N ASN A 410 20.70 10.14 -6.82
CA ASN A 410 19.94 11.34 -7.16
C ASN A 410 20.45 12.01 -8.45
N ILE A 411 19.93 13.20 -8.74
CA ILE A 411 20.47 14.12 -9.73
C ILE A 411 20.32 15.57 -9.24
N TRP A 412 21.45 16.27 -9.08
CA TRP A 412 21.53 17.47 -8.22
C TRP A 412 21.21 18.80 -8.91
N ALA A 413 21.89 19.11 -10.01
CA ALA A 413 21.86 20.43 -10.63
C ALA A 413 21.92 20.36 -12.16
N PRO A 414 21.52 21.43 -12.88
CA PRO A 414 21.67 21.51 -14.33
C PRO A 414 23.09 21.14 -14.80
N GLY A 415 23.16 20.32 -15.85
CA GLY A 415 24.42 19.79 -16.37
C GLY A 415 24.93 18.52 -15.65
N ALA A 416 24.36 18.16 -14.50
CA ALA A 416 24.69 16.90 -13.83
C ALA A 416 24.03 15.69 -14.49
N HIS A 417 24.55 14.52 -14.17
CA HIS A 417 23.95 13.22 -14.50
C HIS A 417 23.46 12.54 -13.23
N THR A 418 22.54 11.58 -13.38
CA THR A 418 22.18 10.68 -12.28
C THR A 418 23.42 10.00 -11.74
N ALA A 419 23.62 10.07 -10.42
CA ALA A 419 24.80 9.50 -9.78
C ALA A 419 24.47 8.98 -8.37
N SER A 420 25.35 8.12 -7.86
CA SER A 420 25.41 7.75 -6.45
C SER A 420 26.43 8.67 -5.76
N MET A 421 25.97 9.45 -4.78
CA MET A 421 26.75 10.50 -4.12
C MET A 421 26.82 10.26 -2.60
N PRO A 422 27.96 10.51 -1.94
CA PRO A 422 28.12 10.26 -0.50
C PRO A 422 27.54 11.40 0.37
N LEU A 423 26.26 11.73 0.21
CA LEU A 423 25.67 12.96 0.79
C LEU A 423 25.24 12.86 2.26
N LEU A 424 25.30 11.67 2.86
CA LEU A 424 24.81 11.42 4.21
C LEU A 424 25.89 11.73 5.24
N GLY A 425 25.50 12.32 6.37
CA GLY A 425 26.43 12.67 7.46
C GLY A 425 27.31 13.90 7.18
N GLN A 426 27.02 14.64 6.10
CA GLN A 426 27.69 15.91 5.80
C GLN A 426 27.00 17.08 6.52
N SER A 427 27.72 18.19 6.74
CA SER A 427 27.14 19.45 7.20
C SER A 427 26.29 20.16 6.15
N TYR A 428 26.55 19.85 4.87
CA TYR A 428 25.76 20.28 3.73
C TYR A 428 25.92 19.26 2.60
N PRO A 429 24.85 18.88 1.89
CA PRO A 429 23.46 19.27 2.13
C PRO A 429 22.87 18.67 3.41
N VAL A 430 21.90 19.37 4.01
CA VAL A 430 21.28 18.92 5.28
C VAL A 430 20.14 17.96 4.97
N VAL A 431 20.14 16.77 5.58
CA VAL A 431 18.99 15.86 5.55
C VAL A 431 17.90 16.41 6.45
N THR A 432 16.71 16.67 5.89
CA THR A 432 15.60 17.29 6.62
C THR A 432 14.44 16.34 6.89
N ALA A 433 14.32 15.25 6.10
CA ALA A 433 13.39 14.17 6.39
C ALA A 433 13.86 12.86 5.74
N ARG A 434 13.46 11.72 6.30
CA ARG A 434 13.67 10.40 5.70
C ARG A 434 12.52 9.46 5.99
N TYR A 435 12.21 8.60 5.02
CA TYR A 435 11.06 7.70 5.06
C TYR A 435 11.43 6.28 4.65
N ARG A 436 10.85 5.31 5.35
CA ARG A 436 10.95 3.88 5.07
C ARG A 436 9.63 3.34 4.54
N LEU A 437 9.70 2.46 3.54
CA LEU A 437 8.56 1.74 2.97
C LEU A 437 8.72 0.25 3.29
N SER A 438 8.07 -0.21 4.36
CA SER A 438 8.30 -1.53 4.96
C SER A 438 7.42 -2.67 4.44
N ALA A 439 6.32 -2.41 3.73
CA ALA A 439 5.53 -3.50 3.10
C ALA A 439 4.60 -3.02 1.96
N ARG A 440 3.89 -1.89 2.14
CA ARG A 440 3.07 -1.22 1.11
C ARG A 440 2.89 0.25 1.49
N LEU A 441 2.67 1.14 0.52
CA LEU A 441 2.14 2.47 0.82
C LEU A 441 0.77 2.33 1.52
N ARG A 442 0.51 3.11 2.57
CA ARG A 442 -0.77 3.00 3.29
C ARG A 442 -1.96 3.23 2.35
N GLY A 443 -2.94 2.34 2.37
CA GLY A 443 -4.18 2.51 1.58
C GLY A 443 -4.04 2.32 0.07
N TRP A 444 -2.90 1.83 -0.43
CA TRP A 444 -2.67 1.53 -1.85
C TRP A 444 -2.04 0.14 -2.06
#